data_AF-A0A017SWH2-F1
#
_entry.id   AF-A0A017SWH2-F1
#
_cell.length_a   1.000
_cell.length_b   1.000
_cell.length_c   1.000
_cell.angle_alpha   90.00
_cell.angle_beta   90.00
_cell.angle_gamma   90.00
#
_symmetry.space_group_name_H-M   'P 1'
#
loop_
_entity.id
_entity.type
_entity.pdbx_description
1 polymer ?
#
loop_
_entity_poly.entity_id
_entity_poly.type
_entity_poly.pdbx_seq_one_letter_code
_entity_poly.pdbx_strand_id
1 'polypeptide(L)'
;MERTSVAVANSWLRPAILGWVFTALVACDALSGIDGYHRVHGNAPSSEGGSSGEGGSPGPGGTGGSGAGGTDLPAGTPCNTSDQCTSGFCIDNVCCETACDATCQACSAESKADGADGTCGNAKNGVDSHDDCEDEGAETCGPYGLCDGEGACRVYYPAGSSCGAEADCESGTQTFPDQCDGDGMCVIGGTLMCGSYACDSAGTACLTTCTTQADCTDGNYCNAAGQCVAELLQGQPCTGGIDGECATGFCVDDVCCNTACDAECQACSNAKKGSGANGTCGNIGGNNADPDDECGAYTCNAGACRTSCTTNNHCSTGYTCSSMVCEQP
;
A
#
# COMPACT_ATOMS: atom_id res chain seq x y z
N MET A 1 -57.12 11.45 -2.64
CA MET A 1 -57.60 12.06 -3.90
C MET A 1 -58.10 13.44 -3.54
N GLU A 2 -57.34 14.48 -3.85
CA GLU A 2 -57.85 15.78 -4.32
C GLU A 2 -56.64 16.67 -4.59
N ARG A 3 -56.65 17.25 -5.78
CA ARG A 3 -55.59 18.07 -6.37
C ARG A 3 -56.00 19.53 -6.18
N THR A 4 -55.10 20.37 -5.72
CA THR A 4 -55.23 21.82 -5.90
C THR A 4 -53.87 22.41 -6.21
N SER A 5 -53.71 22.74 -7.49
CA SER A 5 -52.62 23.47 -8.09
C SER A 5 -52.66 24.94 -7.66
N VAL A 6 -51.50 25.52 -7.35
CA VAL A 6 -51.28 26.97 -7.43
C VAL A 6 -50.02 27.19 -8.25
N ALA A 7 -50.21 27.68 -9.47
CA ALA A 7 -49.17 28.20 -10.34
C ALA A 7 -49.37 29.71 -10.46
N VAL A 8 -48.36 30.48 -10.05
CA VAL A 8 -48.16 31.90 -10.41
C VAL A 8 -46.64 32.06 -10.50
N ALA A 9 -46.02 31.89 -11.67
CA ALA A 9 -45.85 32.91 -12.71
C ALA A 9 -45.25 34.22 -12.17
N ASN A 10 -43.92 34.33 -12.19
CA ASN A 10 -43.30 35.64 -12.41
C ASN A 10 -41.99 35.48 -13.20
N SER A 11 -42.11 35.75 -14.49
CA SER A 11 -41.03 35.87 -15.46
C SER A 11 -40.75 37.35 -15.67
N TRP A 12 -39.55 37.85 -15.40
CA TRP A 12 -39.01 39.03 -16.10
C TRP A 12 -37.47 38.96 -16.12
N LEU A 13 -36.94 38.95 -17.36
CA LEU A 13 -35.64 39.46 -17.81
C LEU A 13 -34.35 38.60 -17.65
N ARG A 14 -34.20 37.71 -18.64
CA ARG A 14 -32.99 37.29 -19.39
C ARG A 14 -32.11 38.48 -19.88
N PRO A 15 -30.99 38.29 -20.64
CA PRO A 15 -29.92 37.25 -20.65
C PRO A 15 -28.50 37.85 -20.90
N ALA A 16 -27.44 37.11 -20.58
CA ALA A 16 -26.10 37.10 -21.20
C ALA A 16 -25.18 36.38 -20.19
N ILE A 17 -24.66 35.20 -20.46
CA ILE A 17 -23.37 35.03 -21.15
C ILE A 17 -23.41 33.67 -21.86
N LEU A 18 -23.30 33.73 -23.18
CA LEU A 18 -23.04 32.63 -24.09
C LEU A 18 -21.59 32.79 -24.58
N GLY A 19 -20.84 31.69 -24.71
CA GLY A 19 -19.42 31.64 -25.10
C GLY A 19 -18.57 31.55 -23.84
N TRP A 20 -17.77 30.50 -23.61
CA TRP A 20 -16.69 30.03 -24.48
C TRP A 20 -16.67 28.51 -24.63
N VAL A 21 -17.02 28.05 -25.83
CA VAL A 21 -16.58 26.78 -26.43
C VAL A 21 -15.88 27.18 -27.73
N PHE A 22 -14.81 26.46 -28.10
CA PHE A 22 -13.81 26.75 -29.16
C PHE A 22 -12.74 27.78 -28.70
N THR A 23 -11.42 27.56 -28.80
CA THR A 23 -10.62 26.76 -29.73
C THR A 23 -9.17 26.73 -29.23
N ALA A 24 -8.51 25.56 -29.19
CA ALA A 24 -7.05 25.44 -29.33
C ALA A 24 -6.65 24.01 -29.73
N LEU A 25 -7.12 23.59 -30.90
CA LEU A 25 -6.38 22.68 -31.78
C LEU A 25 -5.40 23.57 -32.55
N VAL A 26 -4.09 23.45 -32.30
CA VAL A 26 -2.97 23.45 -33.28
C VAL A 26 -1.68 23.16 -32.49
N ALA A 27 -1.20 21.92 -32.59
CA ALA A 27 0.22 21.59 -32.75
C ALA A 27 0.30 20.13 -33.25
N CYS A 28 -0.07 19.96 -34.51
CA CYS A 28 0.44 18.88 -35.35
C CYS A 28 1.75 19.41 -35.93
N ASP A 29 2.87 18.76 -35.61
CA ASP A 29 4.10 18.64 -36.43
C ASP A 29 5.33 18.40 -35.53
N ALA A 30 5.58 17.12 -35.22
CA ALA A 30 6.93 16.54 -35.08
C ALA A 30 6.84 15.01 -34.95
N LEU A 31 6.28 14.35 -35.97
CA LEU A 31 6.47 12.91 -36.20
C LEU A 31 7.24 12.76 -37.51
N SER A 32 8.56 12.71 -37.38
CA SER A 32 9.45 12.13 -38.39
C SER A 32 10.55 11.40 -37.65
N GLY A 33 10.37 10.08 -37.48
CA GLY A 33 11.33 9.24 -36.79
C GLY A 33 10.83 7.84 -36.43
N ILE A 34 10.19 7.13 -37.36
CA ILE A 34 10.12 5.66 -37.28
C ILE A 34 10.59 5.13 -38.62
N ASP A 35 11.87 4.79 -38.69
CA ASP A 35 12.40 3.83 -39.64
C ASP A 35 13.30 2.87 -38.85
N GLY A 36 13.00 1.58 -38.93
CA GLY A 36 13.90 0.51 -38.50
C GLY A 36 13.56 -0.18 -37.18
N TYR A 37 12.47 -0.96 -37.14
CA TYR A 37 12.43 -2.13 -36.26
C TYR A 37 13.30 -3.23 -36.91
N HIS A 38 14.62 -3.13 -36.71
CA HIS A 38 15.56 -4.17 -37.09
C HIS A 38 15.45 -5.33 -36.11
N ARG A 39 15.19 -6.54 -36.61
CA ARG A 39 15.25 -7.78 -35.84
C ARG A 39 16.65 -7.92 -35.23
N VAL A 40 16.74 -8.01 -33.91
CA VAL A 40 17.97 -8.37 -33.22
C VAL A 40 18.02 -9.89 -33.11
N HIS A 41 18.55 -10.53 -34.15
CA HIS A 41 19.25 -11.80 -33.95
C HIS A 41 20.66 -11.46 -33.44
N GLY A 42 21.08 -12.21 -32.43
CA GLY A 42 22.25 -11.91 -31.61
C GLY A 42 23.59 -11.92 -32.34
N ASN A 43 24.60 -11.48 -31.60
CA ASN A 43 26.00 -11.83 -31.81
C ASN A 43 26.73 -11.73 -30.46
N ALA A 44 27.18 -12.88 -29.98
CA ALA A 44 28.20 -13.01 -28.94
C ALA A 44 29.59 -12.72 -29.55
N PRO A 45 30.58 -12.28 -28.74
CA PRO A 45 31.84 -11.77 -29.24
C PRO A 45 32.76 -12.84 -29.81
N SER A 46 33.41 -12.46 -30.90
CA SER A 46 34.54 -13.08 -31.57
C SER A 46 35.79 -13.09 -30.68
N SER A 47 36.34 -14.28 -30.42
CA SER A 47 37.75 -14.48 -30.08
C SER A 47 38.40 -15.31 -31.19
N GLU A 48 39.30 -14.68 -31.93
CA GLU A 48 40.16 -15.33 -32.92
C GLU A 48 41.22 -16.19 -32.23
N GLY A 49 41.42 -17.40 -32.75
CA GLY A 49 42.50 -18.30 -32.38
C GLY A 49 42.49 -19.50 -33.32
N GLY A 50 43.08 -19.34 -34.51
CA GLY A 50 43.09 -20.37 -35.54
C GLY A 50 44.02 -21.54 -35.25
N SER A 51 43.70 -22.71 -35.83
CA SER A 51 44.69 -23.55 -36.50
C SER A 51 43.99 -24.56 -37.43
N SER A 52 44.65 -24.76 -38.55
CA SER A 52 44.41 -25.61 -39.72
C SER A 52 44.10 -27.09 -39.45
N GLY A 53 43.35 -27.73 -40.36
CA GLY A 53 43.37 -29.19 -40.57
C GLY A 53 42.25 -29.71 -41.47
N GLU A 54 42.65 -30.40 -42.54
CA GLU A 54 41.91 -30.98 -43.67
C GLU A 54 40.54 -31.66 -43.45
N GLY A 55 39.75 -31.65 -44.55
CA GLY A 55 38.45 -32.33 -44.66
C GLY A 55 38.50 -33.85 -44.92
N GLY A 56 37.36 -34.48 -44.65
CA GLY A 56 37.03 -35.85 -45.02
C GLY A 56 35.51 -36.04 -45.08
N SER A 57 35.03 -36.62 -46.18
CA SER A 57 33.64 -36.96 -46.55
C SER A 57 32.83 -37.78 -45.52
N PRO A 58 31.49 -37.84 -45.64
CA PRO A 58 30.62 -38.56 -44.71
C PRO A 58 30.67 -40.07 -44.95
N GLY A 59 30.99 -40.82 -43.89
CA GLY A 59 30.87 -42.28 -43.84
C GLY A 59 29.61 -42.70 -43.07
N PRO A 60 28.91 -43.77 -43.48
CA PRO A 60 27.68 -44.25 -42.85
C PRO A 60 27.98 -45.19 -41.67
N GLY A 61 27.05 -45.26 -40.71
CA GLY A 61 26.88 -46.42 -39.81
C GLY A 61 27.98 -46.63 -38.77
N GLY A 62 27.81 -46.04 -37.59
CA GLY A 62 28.47 -46.50 -36.38
C GLY A 62 27.74 -47.71 -35.80
N THR A 63 28.16 -48.92 -36.17
CA THR A 63 27.82 -50.15 -35.45
C THR A 63 28.51 -50.16 -34.09
N GLY A 64 27.72 -50.49 -33.05
CA GLY A 64 28.12 -50.92 -31.71
C GLY A 64 29.60 -50.88 -31.36
N GLY A 65 30.00 -49.85 -30.62
CA GLY A 65 31.23 -49.88 -29.83
C GLY A 65 30.95 -50.63 -28.54
N SER A 66 31.35 -51.90 -28.46
CA SER A 66 31.53 -52.63 -27.20
C SER A 66 32.69 -51.99 -26.42
N GLY A 67 32.40 -50.89 -25.71
CA GLY A 67 33.30 -50.32 -24.74
C GLY A 67 33.27 -51.16 -23.46
N ALA A 68 34.22 -52.08 -23.32
CA ALA A 68 34.48 -52.81 -22.07
C ALA A 68 35.10 -51.88 -21.00
N GLY A 69 34.34 -50.88 -20.57
CA GLY A 69 34.78 -49.84 -19.62
C GLY A 69 33.71 -49.34 -18.65
N GLY A 70 32.45 -49.73 -18.81
CA GLY A 70 31.43 -49.57 -17.77
C GLY A 70 31.47 -50.78 -16.85
N THR A 71 31.61 -50.58 -15.55
CA THR A 71 31.17 -51.58 -14.57
C THR A 71 29.68 -51.83 -14.85
N ASP A 72 29.23 -53.05 -15.15
CA ASP A 72 27.81 -53.35 -15.33
C ASP A 72 27.09 -53.25 -13.98
N LEU A 73 26.80 -52.03 -13.52
CA LEU A 73 26.19 -51.81 -12.21
C LEU A 73 24.71 -52.21 -12.26
N PRO A 74 24.22 -52.95 -11.26
CA PRO A 74 22.81 -53.30 -11.16
C PRO A 74 21.97 -52.07 -10.83
N ALA A 75 20.66 -52.18 -11.10
CA ALA A 75 19.69 -51.15 -10.76
C ALA A 75 19.77 -50.77 -9.26
N GLY A 76 19.66 -49.46 -8.99
CA GLY A 76 19.72 -48.87 -7.65
C GLY A 76 21.13 -48.51 -7.18
N THR A 77 22.15 -48.74 -8.01
CA THR A 77 23.53 -48.33 -7.70
C THR A 77 23.77 -46.89 -8.17
N PRO A 78 24.52 -46.06 -7.42
CA PRO A 78 24.92 -44.74 -7.89
C PRO A 78 25.73 -44.80 -9.18
N CYS A 79 25.47 -43.88 -10.10
CA CYS A 79 26.15 -43.75 -11.39
C CYS A 79 26.34 -42.27 -11.75
N ASN A 80 27.26 -42.02 -12.67
CA ASN A 80 27.52 -40.70 -13.26
C ASN A 80 27.26 -40.68 -14.78
N THR A 81 27.30 -41.83 -15.45
CA THR A 81 27.01 -41.96 -16.88
C THR A 81 26.20 -43.22 -17.18
N SER A 82 25.37 -43.17 -18.22
CA SER A 82 24.48 -44.27 -18.63
C SER A 82 25.19 -45.59 -18.95
N ASP A 83 26.41 -45.53 -19.48
CA ASP A 83 27.21 -46.72 -19.82
C ASP A 83 27.67 -47.53 -18.60
N GLN A 84 27.51 -46.99 -17.38
CA GLN A 84 27.82 -47.70 -16.13
C GLN A 84 26.69 -48.60 -15.65
N CYS A 85 25.52 -48.58 -16.28
CA CYS A 85 24.36 -49.32 -15.83
C CYS A 85 24.11 -50.51 -16.76
N THR A 86 23.81 -51.69 -16.22
CA THR A 86 23.45 -52.86 -17.04
C THR A 86 22.28 -52.58 -17.99
N SER A 87 21.37 -51.70 -17.56
CA SER A 87 20.23 -51.23 -18.33
C SER A 87 20.57 -50.19 -19.40
N GLY A 88 21.72 -49.52 -19.30
CA GLY A 88 22.09 -48.37 -20.11
C GLY A 88 21.40 -47.06 -19.70
N PHE A 89 20.78 -46.97 -18.52
CA PHE A 89 20.08 -45.76 -18.04
C PHE A 89 20.61 -45.31 -16.68
N CYS A 90 21.34 -44.19 -16.67
CA CYS A 90 21.73 -43.49 -15.45
C CYS A 90 20.88 -42.23 -15.32
N ILE A 91 19.85 -42.27 -14.48
CA ILE A 91 18.89 -41.18 -14.27
C ILE A 91 18.88 -40.85 -12.78
N ASP A 92 18.77 -39.57 -12.40
CA ASP A 92 18.90 -39.13 -11.01
C ASP A 92 20.18 -39.60 -10.30
N ASN A 93 21.27 -39.79 -11.05
CA ASN A 93 22.54 -40.36 -10.57
C ASN A 93 22.41 -41.78 -9.98
N VAL A 94 21.39 -42.53 -10.37
CA VAL A 94 21.20 -43.95 -10.03
C VAL A 94 20.93 -44.79 -11.28
N CYS A 95 21.39 -46.03 -11.29
CA CYS A 95 21.12 -46.95 -12.39
C CYS A 95 19.65 -47.40 -12.35
N CYS A 96 18.92 -47.13 -13.42
CA CYS A 96 17.47 -47.35 -13.52
C CYS A 96 17.18 -48.55 -14.39
N GLU A 97 16.06 -49.24 -14.16
CA GLU A 97 15.63 -50.36 -14.97
C GLU A 97 15.20 -49.95 -16.39
N THR A 98 14.71 -48.72 -16.57
CA THR A 98 14.42 -48.09 -17.88
C THR A 98 14.85 -46.62 -17.89
N ALA A 99 14.52 -45.88 -18.96
CA ALA A 99 14.81 -44.45 -19.10
C ALA A 99 13.99 -43.55 -18.17
N CYS A 100 12.94 -44.06 -17.51
CA CYS A 100 11.96 -43.28 -16.75
C CYS A 100 11.40 -42.07 -17.55
N ASP A 101 10.99 -42.29 -18.81
CA ASP A 101 10.62 -41.25 -19.77
C ASP A 101 9.12 -40.90 -19.79
N ALA A 102 8.30 -41.51 -18.92
CA ALA A 102 6.93 -41.07 -18.76
C ALA A 102 6.90 -39.79 -17.91
N THR A 103 5.95 -38.90 -18.22
CA THR A 103 5.76 -37.63 -17.51
C THR A 103 5.78 -37.83 -15.99
N CYS A 104 6.56 -36.99 -15.30
CA CYS A 104 6.69 -37.01 -13.85
C CYS A 104 7.16 -38.37 -13.32
N GLN A 105 8.11 -39.00 -14.01
CA GLN A 105 8.82 -40.15 -13.47
C GLN A 105 10.19 -39.75 -12.91
N ALA A 106 10.58 -40.46 -11.87
CA ALA A 106 11.90 -40.37 -11.30
C ALA A 106 12.42 -41.77 -11.01
N CYS A 107 13.72 -41.88 -10.75
CA CYS A 107 14.41 -43.13 -10.49
C CYS A 107 15.05 -43.19 -9.11
N SER A 108 15.51 -42.06 -8.58
CA SER A 108 16.02 -42.00 -7.21
C SER A 108 14.87 -42.00 -6.20
N ALA A 109 15.05 -42.67 -5.07
CA ALA A 109 14.13 -42.61 -3.94
C ALA A 109 14.03 -41.18 -3.35
N GLU A 110 15.02 -40.33 -3.62
CA GLU A 110 14.97 -38.91 -3.28
C GLU A 110 13.98 -38.13 -4.15
N SER A 111 13.89 -38.44 -5.45
CA SER A 111 13.00 -37.73 -6.39
C SER A 111 11.63 -38.38 -6.54
N LYS A 112 11.44 -39.65 -6.15
CA LYS A 112 10.15 -40.38 -6.26
C LYS A 112 9.25 -40.26 -5.03
N ALA A 113 7.93 -40.28 -5.25
CA ALA A 113 6.93 -40.38 -4.18
C ALA A 113 7.19 -41.59 -3.27
N ASP A 114 7.49 -42.75 -3.87
CA ASP A 114 7.73 -44.01 -3.18
C ASP A 114 8.71 -44.92 -3.94
N GLY A 115 9.23 -45.95 -3.27
CA GLY A 115 10.07 -47.00 -3.87
C GLY A 115 11.58 -46.83 -3.64
N ALA A 116 12.33 -47.90 -3.90
CA ALA A 116 13.80 -47.92 -3.77
C ALA A 116 14.48 -47.41 -5.04
N ASP A 117 15.73 -46.96 -4.94
CA ASP A 117 16.53 -46.54 -6.10
C ASP A 117 16.54 -47.60 -7.21
N GLY A 118 16.51 -47.14 -8.47
CA GLY A 118 16.64 -47.99 -9.65
C GLY A 118 15.38 -48.67 -10.14
N THR A 119 14.22 -48.35 -9.56
CA THR A 119 12.90 -48.66 -10.14
C THR A 119 12.18 -47.35 -10.42
N CYS A 120 11.85 -47.05 -11.67
CA CYS A 120 11.08 -45.88 -12.06
C CYS A 120 9.74 -45.85 -11.33
N GLY A 121 9.37 -44.67 -10.85
CA GLY A 121 8.09 -44.42 -10.20
C GLY A 121 7.72 -42.95 -10.32
N ASN A 122 6.52 -42.61 -9.89
CA ASN A 122 6.06 -41.23 -9.93
C ASN A 122 7.00 -40.34 -9.10
N ALA A 123 7.35 -39.17 -9.64
CA ALA A 123 8.07 -38.13 -8.94
C ALA A 123 7.31 -37.69 -7.69
N LYS A 124 8.02 -37.14 -6.71
CA LYS A 124 7.39 -36.56 -5.52
C LYS A 124 6.50 -35.39 -5.93
N ASN A 125 5.42 -35.24 -5.17
CA ASN A 125 4.60 -34.04 -5.30
C ASN A 125 5.45 -32.77 -5.10
N GLY A 126 5.37 -31.85 -6.06
CA GLY A 126 6.13 -30.59 -6.05
C GLY A 126 7.58 -30.73 -6.50
N VAL A 127 7.97 -31.86 -7.11
CA VAL A 127 9.31 -32.09 -7.65
C VAL A 127 9.20 -32.38 -9.14
N ASP A 128 9.94 -31.63 -9.94
CA ASP A 128 10.18 -31.92 -11.35
C ASP A 128 11.69 -31.95 -11.59
N SER A 129 12.28 -33.13 -11.44
CA SER A 129 13.73 -33.30 -11.59
C SER A 129 14.18 -33.42 -13.05
N HIS A 130 13.25 -33.74 -13.96
CA HIS A 130 13.54 -34.03 -15.36
C HIS A 130 13.02 -32.97 -16.33
N ASP A 131 12.43 -31.88 -15.81
CA ASP A 131 11.84 -30.79 -16.62
C ASP A 131 10.70 -31.31 -17.50
N ASP A 132 9.88 -32.19 -16.92
CA ASP A 132 8.73 -32.84 -17.57
C ASP A 132 7.53 -31.89 -17.67
N CYS A 133 7.46 -30.88 -16.80
CA CYS A 133 6.33 -29.98 -16.66
C CYS A 133 6.70 -28.56 -17.05
N GLU A 134 5.89 -27.97 -17.93
CA GLU A 134 6.03 -26.57 -18.31
C GLU A 134 5.55 -25.63 -17.18
N ASP A 135 6.29 -24.55 -16.96
CA ASP A 135 5.89 -23.43 -16.11
C ASP A 135 5.47 -22.25 -17.01
N GLU A 136 4.17 -21.95 -17.02
CA GLU A 136 3.60 -20.82 -17.75
C GLU A 136 3.68 -19.51 -16.94
N GLY A 137 4.16 -19.57 -15.71
CA GLY A 137 4.30 -18.44 -14.79
C GLY A 137 3.02 -18.12 -14.00
N ALA A 138 3.21 -17.58 -12.80
CA ALA A 138 2.13 -17.34 -11.82
C ALA A 138 1.01 -16.41 -12.32
N GLU A 139 1.32 -15.48 -13.23
CA GLU A 139 0.35 -14.55 -13.82
C GLU A 139 -0.78 -15.25 -14.58
N THR A 140 -0.55 -16.48 -15.05
CA THR A 140 -1.54 -17.27 -15.79
C THR A 140 -2.46 -18.10 -14.89
N CYS A 141 -2.07 -18.29 -13.61
CA CYS A 141 -2.62 -19.32 -12.73
C CYS A 141 -2.63 -20.73 -13.34
N GLY A 142 -1.85 -20.95 -14.40
CA GLY A 142 -1.78 -22.18 -15.17
C GLY A 142 -0.74 -23.17 -14.62
N PRO A 143 -0.21 -24.04 -15.48
CA PRO A 143 0.84 -24.98 -15.15
C PRO A 143 2.06 -24.26 -14.58
N TYR A 144 2.65 -24.84 -13.54
CA TYR A 144 3.72 -24.20 -12.76
C TYR A 144 4.96 -25.07 -12.60
N GLY A 145 5.20 -25.94 -13.59
CA GLY A 145 6.42 -26.72 -13.71
C GLY A 145 6.65 -27.77 -12.64
N LEU A 146 5.59 -28.26 -11.96
CA LEU A 146 5.72 -29.24 -10.89
C LEU A 146 4.82 -30.46 -11.08
N CYS A 147 5.30 -31.62 -10.64
CA CYS A 147 4.54 -32.87 -10.62
C CYS A 147 3.52 -32.93 -9.45
N ASP A 148 2.42 -33.65 -9.65
CA ASP A 148 1.36 -33.84 -8.66
C ASP A 148 1.68 -34.93 -7.61
N GLY A 149 2.55 -35.88 -7.95
CA GLY A 149 2.84 -37.07 -7.14
C GLY A 149 2.21 -38.35 -7.70
N GLU A 150 1.28 -38.21 -8.64
CA GLU A 150 0.49 -39.27 -9.26
C GLU A 150 0.93 -39.55 -10.72
N GLY A 151 1.97 -38.86 -11.20
CA GLY A 151 2.54 -39.06 -12.53
C GLY A 151 1.95 -38.10 -13.57
N ALA A 152 1.39 -36.98 -13.14
CA ALA A 152 0.97 -35.89 -14.01
C ALA A 152 1.55 -34.55 -13.57
N CYS A 153 1.61 -33.61 -14.50
CA CYS A 153 1.95 -32.23 -14.21
C CYS A 153 0.79 -31.52 -13.54
N ARG A 154 1.10 -30.69 -12.56
CA ARG A 154 0.13 -29.80 -11.93
C ARG A 154 -0.30 -28.73 -12.92
N VAL A 155 -1.61 -28.56 -13.01
CA VAL A 155 -2.23 -27.73 -14.05
C VAL A 155 -2.49 -26.30 -13.59
N TYR A 156 -2.62 -26.07 -12.28
CA TYR A 156 -2.96 -24.75 -11.74
C TYR A 156 -2.12 -24.41 -10.51
N TYR A 157 -1.66 -23.16 -10.45
CA TYR A 157 -1.08 -22.60 -9.25
C TYR A 157 -2.02 -22.77 -8.05
N PRO A 158 -1.50 -23.00 -6.83
CA PRO A 158 -2.32 -23.08 -5.62
C PRO A 158 -3.16 -21.83 -5.38
N ALA A 159 -4.29 -22.01 -4.72
CA ALA A 159 -5.12 -20.89 -4.28
C ALA A 159 -4.32 -19.90 -3.40
N GLY A 160 -4.40 -18.62 -3.71
CA GLY A 160 -3.68 -17.55 -3.01
C GLY A 160 -2.29 -17.22 -3.58
N SER A 161 -1.81 -17.95 -4.61
CA SER A 161 -0.63 -17.52 -5.37
C SER A 161 -0.90 -16.19 -6.08
N SER A 162 0.07 -15.27 -6.07
CA SER A 162 -0.10 -13.97 -6.75
C SER A 162 -0.05 -14.14 -8.26
N CYS A 163 -0.93 -13.43 -8.96
CA CYS A 163 -1.10 -13.57 -10.42
C CYS A 163 -1.28 -12.22 -11.12
N GLY A 164 -0.99 -11.11 -10.44
CA GLY A 164 -1.24 -9.78 -10.98
C GLY A 164 -0.84 -8.68 -10.03
N ALA A 165 -1.75 -7.73 -9.80
CA ALA A 165 -1.51 -6.64 -8.87
C ALA A 165 -1.20 -7.17 -7.47
N GLU A 166 -0.20 -6.59 -6.82
CA GLU A 166 0.15 -6.90 -5.44
C GLU A 166 -0.64 -6.02 -4.48
N ALA A 167 -0.65 -6.39 -3.19
CA ALA A 167 -1.26 -5.56 -2.16
C ALA A 167 -0.55 -4.21 -2.08
N ASP A 168 -1.31 -3.13 -2.17
CA ASP A 168 -0.79 -1.77 -2.15
C ASP A 168 -1.80 -0.83 -1.48
N CYS A 169 -1.32 0.26 -0.90
CA CYS A 169 -2.14 1.33 -0.40
C CYS A 169 -1.41 2.65 -0.59
N GLU A 170 -1.84 3.40 -1.59
CA GLU A 170 -1.31 4.71 -1.91
C GLU A 170 -2.45 5.73 -1.99
N SER A 171 -2.18 6.96 -1.53
CA SER A 171 -3.13 8.08 -1.64
C SER A 171 -4.54 7.77 -1.10
N GLY A 172 -4.64 7.00 -0.01
CA GLY A 172 -5.91 6.63 0.62
C GLY A 172 -6.76 5.63 -0.17
N THR A 173 -6.14 4.89 -1.10
CA THR A 173 -6.77 3.81 -1.87
C THR A 173 -5.98 2.54 -1.69
N GLN A 174 -6.61 1.54 -1.07
CA GLN A 174 -6.07 0.19 -0.98
C GLN A 174 -6.40 -0.60 -2.24
N THR A 175 -5.41 -1.30 -2.77
CA THR A 175 -5.53 -2.32 -3.80
C THR A 175 -5.36 -3.68 -3.15
N PHE A 176 -6.32 -4.58 -3.32
CA PHE A 176 -6.19 -5.96 -2.87
C PHE A 176 -5.38 -6.76 -3.90
N PRO A 177 -4.54 -7.72 -3.46
CA PRO A 177 -3.74 -8.51 -4.38
C PRO A 177 -4.59 -9.44 -5.24
N ASP A 178 -4.21 -9.57 -6.50
CA ASP A 178 -4.77 -10.53 -7.43
C ASP A 178 -4.21 -11.92 -7.13
N GLN A 179 -5.10 -12.91 -6.98
CA GLN A 179 -4.73 -14.24 -6.52
C GLN A 179 -5.38 -15.35 -7.33
N CYS A 180 -4.64 -16.43 -7.56
CA CYS A 180 -5.19 -17.64 -8.15
C CYS A 180 -6.25 -18.25 -7.24
N ASP A 181 -7.33 -18.78 -7.83
CA ASP A 181 -8.37 -19.52 -7.09
C ASP A 181 -8.03 -21.01 -6.88
N GLY A 182 -6.99 -21.52 -7.54
CA GLY A 182 -6.62 -22.94 -7.53
C GLY A 182 -7.26 -23.77 -8.65
N ASP A 183 -8.15 -23.17 -9.44
CA ASP A 183 -8.88 -23.78 -10.55
C ASP A 183 -8.49 -23.15 -11.91
N GLY A 184 -7.40 -22.37 -11.92
CA GLY A 184 -6.83 -21.76 -13.13
C GLY A 184 -7.34 -20.35 -13.44
N MET A 185 -8.00 -19.68 -12.51
CA MET A 185 -8.42 -18.29 -12.69
C MET A 185 -7.66 -17.35 -11.74
N CYS A 186 -7.11 -16.28 -12.32
CA CYS A 186 -6.62 -15.14 -11.57
C CYS A 186 -7.80 -14.27 -11.12
N VAL A 187 -8.07 -14.25 -9.82
CA VAL A 187 -9.14 -13.47 -9.21
C VAL A 187 -8.63 -12.09 -8.89
N ILE A 188 -9.26 -11.08 -9.50
CA ILE A 188 -8.91 -9.67 -9.30
C ILE A 188 -9.40 -9.21 -7.92
N GLY A 189 -8.47 -8.72 -7.10
CA GLY A 189 -8.77 -8.28 -5.72
C GLY A 189 -9.58 -6.98 -5.68
N GLY A 190 -9.37 -6.10 -6.66
CA GLY A 190 -10.04 -4.80 -6.75
C GLY A 190 -9.49 -3.76 -5.77
N THR A 191 -10.25 -2.68 -5.54
CA THR A 191 -9.79 -1.56 -4.71
C THR A 191 -10.82 -1.14 -3.66
N LEU A 192 -10.32 -0.52 -2.59
CA LEU A 192 -11.09 0.05 -1.48
C LEU A 192 -10.57 1.46 -1.17
N MET A 193 -11.48 2.43 -1.13
CA MET A 193 -11.16 3.76 -0.61
C MET A 193 -11.12 3.70 0.92
N CYS A 194 -10.05 4.22 1.54
CA CYS A 194 -9.88 4.17 2.99
C CYS A 194 -10.82 5.10 3.77
N GLY A 195 -11.53 5.99 3.08
CA GLY A 195 -12.45 6.93 3.71
C GLY A 195 -11.68 7.93 4.58
N SER A 196 -12.03 7.99 5.87
CA SER A 196 -11.39 8.91 6.83
C SER A 196 -10.03 8.41 7.36
N TYR A 197 -9.63 7.19 7.00
CA TYR A 197 -8.40 6.55 7.48
C TYR A 197 -7.28 6.65 6.46
N ALA A 198 -6.05 6.83 6.94
CA ALA A 198 -4.86 6.76 6.10
C ALA A 198 -4.49 5.29 5.77
N CYS A 199 -3.56 5.12 4.84
CA CYS A 199 -2.90 3.84 4.62
C CYS A 199 -2.01 3.48 5.80
N ASP A 200 -1.82 2.19 6.04
CA ASP A 200 -0.92 1.68 7.06
C ASP A 200 0.55 1.98 6.71
N SER A 201 1.44 1.83 7.70
CA SER A 201 2.87 2.13 7.50
C SER A 201 3.56 1.20 6.50
N ALA A 202 2.99 0.02 6.24
CA ALA A 202 3.49 -0.91 5.22
C ALA A 202 3.07 -0.48 3.81
N GLY A 203 2.10 0.43 3.67
CA GLY A 203 1.57 0.86 2.38
C GLY A 203 0.83 -0.27 1.66
N THR A 204 0.07 -1.09 2.39
CA THR A 204 -0.64 -2.26 1.81
C THR A 204 -2.12 -2.32 2.17
N ALA A 205 -2.54 -1.61 3.23
CA ALA A 205 -3.91 -1.64 3.70
C ALA A 205 -4.40 -0.31 4.24
N CYS A 206 -5.71 -0.09 4.17
CA CYS A 206 -6.35 0.99 4.92
C CYS A 206 -6.30 0.71 6.42
N LEU A 207 -5.97 1.73 7.21
CA LEU A 207 -6.19 1.67 8.65
C LEU A 207 -7.69 1.55 8.96
N THR A 208 -8.00 0.93 10.08
CA THR A 208 -9.39 0.78 10.58
C THR A 208 -9.58 1.37 11.98
N THR A 209 -8.47 1.76 12.59
CA THR A 209 -8.36 2.44 13.88
C THR A 209 -7.23 3.44 13.78
N CYS A 210 -7.26 4.48 14.60
CA CYS A 210 -6.21 5.47 14.67
C CYS A 210 -5.64 5.57 16.08
N THR A 211 -4.43 6.11 16.16
CA THR A 211 -3.73 6.46 17.39
C THR A 211 -3.28 7.92 17.40
N THR A 212 -3.04 8.48 16.21
CA THR A 212 -2.58 9.85 16.01
C THR A 212 -3.33 10.51 14.87
N GLN A 213 -3.18 11.83 14.75
CA GLN A 213 -3.70 12.61 13.63
C GLN A 213 -3.23 12.10 12.26
N ALA A 214 -1.99 11.57 12.18
CA ALA A 214 -1.41 11.09 10.92
C ALA A 214 -2.09 9.81 10.39
N ASP A 215 -2.82 9.10 11.25
CA ASP A 215 -3.58 7.90 10.88
C ASP A 215 -4.92 8.25 10.21
N CYS A 216 -5.29 9.53 10.21
CA CYS A 216 -6.53 10.04 9.62
C CYS A 216 -6.23 10.90 8.39
N THR A 217 -7.12 10.86 7.41
CA THR A 217 -7.04 11.75 6.24
C THR A 217 -7.39 13.18 6.62
N ASP A 218 -6.85 14.16 5.87
CA ASP A 218 -7.14 15.59 6.03
C ASP A 218 -8.63 15.90 6.31
N GLY A 219 -8.89 16.78 7.27
CA GLY A 219 -10.24 17.13 7.71
C GLY A 219 -10.86 16.14 8.70
N ASN A 220 -10.10 15.14 9.16
CA ASN A 220 -10.50 14.21 10.22
C ASN A 220 -9.42 14.15 11.30
N TYR A 221 -9.80 13.86 12.54
CA TYR A 221 -8.89 13.65 13.65
C TYR A 221 -9.14 12.33 14.36
N CYS A 222 -8.13 11.88 15.10
CA CYS A 222 -8.26 10.66 15.88
C CYS A 222 -8.91 10.93 17.23
N ASN A 223 -10.15 10.50 17.42
CA ASN A 223 -10.84 10.69 18.70
C ASN A 223 -10.34 9.74 19.79
N ALA A 224 -10.77 9.97 21.04
CA ALA A 224 -10.41 9.13 22.18
C ALA A 224 -10.88 7.66 22.09
N ALA A 225 -11.78 7.34 21.15
CA ALA A 225 -12.23 5.97 20.88
C ALA A 225 -11.36 5.27 19.82
N GLY A 226 -10.30 5.91 19.30
CA GLY A 226 -9.43 5.37 18.26
C GLY A 226 -10.10 5.38 16.88
N GLN A 227 -11.00 6.33 16.62
CA GLN A 227 -11.73 6.45 15.36
C GLN A 227 -11.39 7.77 14.67
N CYS A 228 -11.16 7.72 13.36
CA CYS A 228 -11.05 8.93 12.54
C CYS A 228 -12.44 9.52 12.33
N VAL A 229 -12.66 10.72 12.85
CA VAL A 229 -13.91 11.47 12.76
C VAL A 229 -13.64 12.87 12.26
N ALA A 230 -14.63 13.52 11.64
CA ALA A 230 -14.46 14.87 11.10
C ALA A 230 -13.99 15.87 12.17
N GLU A 231 -13.06 16.76 11.80
CA GLU A 231 -12.58 17.84 12.66
C GLU A 231 -13.70 18.77 13.11
N LEU A 232 -13.56 19.27 14.34
CA LEU A 232 -14.49 20.21 14.94
C LEU A 232 -14.31 21.59 14.33
N LEU A 233 -15.42 22.18 13.92
CA LEU A 233 -15.43 23.54 13.38
C LEU A 233 -15.22 24.57 14.49
N GLN A 234 -14.77 25.77 14.09
CA GLN A 234 -14.63 26.92 14.98
C GLN A 234 -15.89 27.14 15.84
N GLY A 235 -15.69 27.33 17.15
CA GLY A 235 -16.76 27.58 18.12
C GLY A 235 -17.43 26.32 18.67
N GLN A 236 -17.12 25.13 18.15
CA GLN A 236 -17.52 23.86 18.75
C GLN A 236 -16.72 23.55 20.03
N PRO A 237 -17.31 22.80 20.97
CA PRO A 237 -16.62 22.40 22.18
C PRO A 237 -15.52 21.38 21.87
N CYS A 238 -14.36 21.54 22.49
CA CYS A 238 -13.18 20.68 22.34
C CYS A 238 -12.63 20.29 23.71
N THR A 239 -11.72 19.31 23.77
CA THR A 239 -11.22 18.75 25.04
C THR A 239 -9.79 19.13 25.37
N GLY A 240 -9.06 19.74 24.43
CA GLY A 240 -7.69 20.25 24.58
C GLY A 240 -6.60 19.17 24.63
N GLY A 241 -6.98 17.90 24.77
CA GLY A 241 -6.06 16.77 24.90
C GLY A 241 -5.91 15.92 23.63
N ILE A 242 -6.52 16.33 22.52
CA ILE A 242 -6.52 15.57 21.27
C ILE A 242 -5.96 16.44 20.14
N ASP A 243 -4.84 16.01 19.60
CA ASP A 243 -4.19 16.67 18.46
C ASP A 243 -5.12 16.65 17.24
N GLY A 244 -5.23 17.81 16.57
CA GLY A 244 -6.05 17.96 15.37
C GLY A 244 -7.56 17.99 15.60
N GLU A 245 -8.06 17.93 16.84
CA GLU A 245 -9.52 17.89 17.09
C GLU A 245 -10.27 19.10 16.51
N CYS A 246 -9.61 20.27 16.48
CA CYS A 246 -10.15 21.48 15.87
C CYS A 246 -9.56 21.68 14.48
N ALA A 247 -10.41 21.94 13.48
CA ALA A 247 -9.97 22.25 12.11
C ALA A 247 -9.09 23.50 12.03
N THR A 248 -9.16 24.36 13.05
CA THR A 248 -8.31 25.53 13.20
C THR A 248 -6.94 25.22 13.79
N GLY A 249 -6.76 24.04 14.38
CA GLY A 249 -5.57 23.63 15.13
C GLY A 249 -5.51 24.13 16.57
N PHE A 250 -6.50 24.90 17.04
CA PHE A 250 -6.46 25.53 18.37
C PHE A 250 -7.68 25.16 19.19
N CYS A 251 -7.49 24.39 20.26
CA CYS A 251 -8.49 24.22 21.31
C CYS A 251 -8.13 25.14 22.49
N VAL A 252 -8.93 26.18 22.72
CA VAL A 252 -8.70 27.18 23.77
C VAL A 252 -10.01 27.40 24.52
N ASP A 253 -9.96 27.39 25.85
CA ASP A 253 -11.15 27.49 26.71
C ASP A 253 -12.23 26.45 26.41
N ASP A 254 -11.82 25.20 26.15
CA ASP A 254 -12.71 24.10 25.75
C ASP A 254 -13.52 24.41 24.47
N VAL A 255 -13.03 25.32 23.62
CA VAL A 255 -13.66 25.74 22.37
C VAL A 255 -12.66 25.82 21.21
N CYS A 256 -13.03 25.32 20.04
CA CYS A 256 -12.19 25.44 18.84
C CYS A 256 -12.05 26.90 18.41
N CYS A 257 -10.84 27.43 18.53
CA CYS A 257 -10.52 28.83 18.35
C CYS A 257 -9.89 29.13 17.00
N ASN A 258 -10.10 30.31 16.42
CA ASN A 258 -9.43 30.71 15.17
C ASN A 258 -7.91 30.91 15.32
N THR A 259 -7.42 31.14 16.53
CA THR A 259 -6.00 31.33 16.86
C THR A 259 -5.74 30.77 18.26
N ALA A 260 -4.45 30.64 18.63
CA ALA A 260 -4.04 30.13 19.94
C ALA A 260 -4.42 31.04 21.14
N CYS A 261 -4.82 32.29 20.89
CA CYS A 261 -5.05 33.30 21.95
C CYS A 261 -3.86 33.57 22.89
N ASP A 262 -2.63 33.45 22.39
CA ASP A 262 -1.40 33.62 23.19
C ASP A 262 -1.10 35.07 23.62
N ALA A 263 -1.90 36.07 23.22
CA ALA A 263 -1.65 37.44 23.65
C ALA A 263 -2.29 37.70 25.01
N GLU A 264 -1.61 38.53 25.82
CA GLU A 264 -2.06 38.87 27.17
C GLU A 264 -3.53 39.32 27.20
N CYS A 265 -4.29 38.79 28.15
CA CYS A 265 -5.71 39.05 28.33
C CYS A 265 -6.55 38.71 27.09
N GLN A 266 -6.28 37.60 26.43
CA GLN A 266 -7.13 37.05 25.39
C GLN A 266 -7.76 35.73 25.80
N ALA A 267 -8.99 35.53 25.35
CA ALA A 267 -9.72 34.31 25.57
C ALA A 267 -10.52 33.94 24.32
N CYS A 268 -10.93 32.68 24.23
CA CYS A 268 -11.70 32.18 23.10
C CYS A 268 -13.18 31.96 23.42
N SER A 269 -13.47 31.55 24.66
CA SER A 269 -14.85 31.37 25.11
C SER A 269 -15.53 32.72 25.34
N ASN A 270 -16.81 32.81 25.01
CA ASN A 270 -17.65 33.96 25.37
C ASN A 270 -17.66 34.16 26.90
N ALA A 271 -17.62 33.07 27.67
CA ALA A 271 -17.63 33.10 29.13
C ALA A 271 -16.43 33.87 29.70
N LYS A 272 -15.20 33.60 29.24
CA LYS A 272 -14.01 34.31 29.70
C LYS A 272 -13.89 35.72 29.12
N LYS A 273 -14.21 35.91 27.83
CA LYS A 273 -14.19 37.24 27.21
C LYS A 273 -15.21 38.21 27.83
N GLY A 274 -16.37 37.70 28.21
CA GLY A 274 -17.55 38.49 28.61
C GLY A 274 -18.39 39.01 27.44
N SER A 275 -17.98 38.77 26.18
CA SER A 275 -18.72 39.17 24.97
C SER A 275 -18.28 38.38 23.71
N GLY A 276 -19.02 38.52 22.61
CA GLY A 276 -18.70 37.90 21.30
C GLY A 276 -19.10 36.43 21.17
N ALA A 277 -18.82 35.78 20.04
CA ALA A 277 -19.11 34.36 19.83
C ALA A 277 -17.98 33.47 20.39
N ASN A 278 -18.30 32.23 20.77
CA ASN A 278 -17.31 31.18 21.01
C ASN A 278 -16.46 30.95 19.75
N GLY A 279 -15.17 30.68 19.93
CA GLY A 279 -14.27 30.28 18.85
C GLY A 279 -13.56 31.43 18.15
N THR A 280 -13.93 32.68 18.42
CA THR A 280 -13.17 33.85 17.93
C THR A 280 -12.35 34.43 19.07
N CYS A 281 -11.03 34.40 18.95
CA CYS A 281 -10.15 34.99 19.93
C CYS A 281 -10.43 36.47 20.11
N GLY A 282 -10.46 36.93 21.36
CA GLY A 282 -10.72 38.33 21.66
C GLY A 282 -10.32 38.70 23.08
N ASN A 283 -10.23 40.01 23.30
CA ASN A 283 -9.79 40.57 24.57
C ASN A 283 -10.76 40.23 25.69
N ILE A 284 -10.22 39.85 26.84
CA ILE A 284 -10.95 39.75 28.11
C ILE A 284 -11.36 41.17 28.50
N GLY A 285 -12.63 41.48 28.30
CA GLY A 285 -13.13 42.84 28.33
C GLY A 285 -14.61 42.87 28.68
N GLY A 286 -14.90 43.20 29.94
CA GLY A 286 -16.27 43.47 30.37
C GLY A 286 -16.49 43.42 31.88
N ASN A 287 -15.73 42.59 32.60
CA ASN A 287 -16.08 42.24 33.99
C ASN A 287 -14.95 42.48 35.01
N ASN A 288 -13.86 43.16 34.63
CA ASN A 288 -12.62 43.24 35.43
C ASN A 288 -12.24 41.89 36.05
N ALA A 289 -12.08 40.91 35.20
CA ALA A 289 -11.69 39.56 35.58
C ALA A 289 -10.29 39.28 35.04
N ASP A 290 -9.63 38.30 35.66
CA ASP A 290 -8.42 37.67 35.17
C ASP A 290 -8.65 36.15 35.26
N PRO A 291 -9.45 35.57 34.34
CA PRO A 291 -9.83 34.16 34.41
C PRO A 291 -8.68 33.20 34.09
N ASP A 292 -7.59 33.71 33.50
CA ASP A 292 -6.42 32.94 33.09
C ASP A 292 -5.18 33.22 33.98
N ASP A 293 -5.33 34.06 35.00
CA ASP A 293 -4.30 34.43 35.99
C ASP A 293 -3.02 34.99 35.34
N GLU A 294 -3.19 35.85 34.34
CA GLU A 294 -2.10 36.43 33.55
C GLU A 294 -1.56 37.73 34.18
N CYS A 295 -2.35 38.39 35.02
CA CYS A 295 -2.11 39.76 35.47
C CYS A 295 -1.73 39.89 36.95
N GLY A 296 -1.60 38.77 37.66
CA GLY A 296 -1.20 38.73 39.05
C GLY A 296 -2.14 39.54 39.95
N ALA A 297 -1.64 40.66 40.51
CA ALA A 297 -2.44 41.51 41.42
C ALA A 297 -3.55 42.31 40.71
N TYR A 298 -3.52 42.41 39.39
CA TYR A 298 -4.37 43.28 38.59
C TYR A 298 -5.33 42.47 37.71
N THR A 299 -6.44 43.06 37.28
CA THR A 299 -7.39 42.43 36.35
C THR A 299 -7.07 42.78 34.89
N CYS A 300 -7.58 42.00 33.94
CA CYS A 300 -7.52 42.35 32.52
C CYS A 300 -8.36 43.60 32.16
N ASN A 301 -7.85 44.39 31.20
CA ASN A 301 -8.58 45.48 30.59
C ASN A 301 -8.23 45.64 29.10
N ALA A 302 -9.19 45.30 28.25
CA ALA A 302 -9.10 45.53 26.80
C ALA A 302 -7.86 44.91 26.14
N GLY A 303 -7.46 43.71 26.58
CA GLY A 303 -6.36 42.94 25.98
C GLY A 303 -4.99 43.30 26.53
N ALA A 304 -4.94 43.79 27.77
CA ALA A 304 -3.72 43.99 28.54
C ALA A 304 -4.03 43.93 30.03
N CYS A 305 -3.02 43.61 30.82
CA CYS A 305 -3.09 43.71 32.27
C CYS A 305 -3.14 45.18 32.71
N ARG A 306 -3.99 45.48 33.69
CA ARG A 306 -3.91 46.78 34.35
C ARG A 306 -2.56 46.89 35.06
N THR A 307 -2.04 48.10 35.10
CA THR A 307 -0.81 48.44 35.84
C THR A 307 -1.07 49.41 37.00
N SER A 308 -2.33 49.81 37.18
CA SER A 308 -2.80 50.69 38.25
C SER A 308 -4.28 50.44 38.53
N CYS A 309 -4.72 50.83 39.73
CA CYS A 309 -6.11 50.69 40.15
C CYS A 309 -6.70 52.05 40.55
N THR A 310 -8.03 52.19 40.38
CA THR A 310 -8.79 53.33 40.93
C THR A 310 -9.92 52.87 41.83
N THR A 311 -10.32 51.60 41.72
CA THR A 311 -11.23 50.94 42.65
C THR A 311 -10.78 49.50 42.87
N ASN A 312 -11.29 48.83 43.91
CA ASN A 312 -10.95 47.44 44.22
C ASN A 312 -11.27 46.46 43.09
N ASN A 313 -12.19 46.79 42.18
CA ASN A 313 -12.51 45.92 41.06
C ASN A 313 -11.42 45.89 39.98
N HIS A 314 -10.38 46.74 40.04
CA HIS A 314 -9.23 46.67 39.14
C HIS A 314 -8.16 45.68 39.63
N CYS A 315 -8.36 45.14 40.83
CA CYS A 315 -7.45 44.22 41.49
C CYS A 315 -8.02 42.81 41.45
N SER A 316 -7.14 41.83 41.26
CA SER A 316 -7.51 40.42 41.31
C SER A 316 -7.98 40.01 42.69
N THR A 317 -8.65 38.86 42.76
CA THR A 317 -9.19 38.33 44.03
C THR A 317 -8.08 38.25 45.09
N GLY A 318 -8.31 38.85 46.26
CA GLY A 318 -7.35 38.88 47.36
C GLY A 318 -6.49 40.16 47.44
N TYR A 319 -6.63 41.08 46.48
CA TYR A 319 -5.97 42.38 46.49
C TYR A 319 -6.99 43.52 46.67
N THR A 320 -6.53 44.62 47.26
CA THR A 320 -7.31 45.86 47.40
C THR A 320 -6.57 47.03 46.78
N CYS A 321 -7.31 48.01 46.28
CA CYS A 321 -6.71 49.17 45.65
C CYS A 321 -6.28 50.19 46.72
N SER A 322 -4.97 50.34 46.91
CA SER A 322 -4.34 51.25 47.85
C SER A 322 -3.33 52.12 47.10
N SER A 323 -3.47 53.44 47.19
CA SER A 323 -2.53 54.38 46.55
C SER A 323 -2.25 54.11 45.05
N MET A 324 -3.30 53.74 44.29
CA MET A 324 -3.24 53.35 42.87
C MET A 324 -2.54 52.02 42.56
N VAL A 325 -2.20 51.22 43.57
CA VAL A 325 -1.56 49.92 43.47
C VAL A 325 -2.47 48.85 44.07
N CYS A 326 -2.49 47.67 43.46
CA CYS A 326 -3.17 46.52 44.04
C CYS A 326 -2.26 45.84 45.07
N GLU A 327 -2.63 45.93 46.35
CA GLU A 327 -1.87 45.43 47.49
C GLU A 327 -2.69 44.38 48.24
N GLN A 328 -2.02 43.38 48.85
CA GLN A 328 -2.72 42.47 49.76
C GLN A 328 -3.16 43.23 51.03
N PRO A 329 -4.33 42.91 51.59
CA PRO A 329 -4.91 43.58 52.75
C PRO A 329 -4.06 43.46 54.03
#